data_AF-A0A2L2Z836-F1
#
_entry.id   AF-A0A2L2Z836-F1
#
_cell.length_a   1.000
_cell.length_b   1.000
_cell.length_c   1.000
_cell.angle_alpha   90.00
_cell.angle_beta   90.00
_cell.angle_gamma   90.00
#
_symmetry.space_group_name_H-M   'P 1'
#
loop_
_entity.id
_entity.type
_entity.pdbx_description
1 polymer ?
#
loop_
_entity_poly.entity_id
_entity_poly.type
_entity_poly.pdbx_seq_one_letter_code
_entity_poly.pdbx_strand_id
1 'polypeptide(L)' 'MRIFLLLLFVAMLGTAIGAQITACRLHRKSAIGDDFKPRCNIQGDYAHIQCRSVFSMCANNHGEMLTKSQK' A
#
# COMPACT_ATOMS: atom_id res chain seq x y z
N MET A 1 -1.28 -11.64 42.32
CA MET A 1 -1.69 -10.29 41.86
C MET A 1 -0.66 -9.58 41.00
N ARG A 2 0.62 -9.49 41.39
CA ARG A 2 1.66 -8.79 40.58
C ARG A 2 1.91 -9.40 39.19
N ILE A 3 1.91 -10.72 39.09
CA ILE A 3 2.11 -11.44 37.81
C ILE A 3 0.96 -11.16 36.83
N PHE A 4 -0.29 -11.14 37.31
CA PHE A 4 -1.46 -10.79 36.50
C PHE A 4 -1.36 -9.37 35.93
N LEU A 5 -0.88 -8.42 36.73
CA LEU A 5 -0.68 -7.04 36.29
C LEU A 5 0.42 -6.92 35.23
N LEU A 6 1.51 -7.69 35.37
CA LEU A 6 2.59 -7.73 34.38
C LEU A 6 2.13 -8.34 33.05
N LEU A 7 1.33 -9.40 33.08
CA LEU A 7 0.79 -10.04 31.87
C LEU A 7 -0.18 -9.10 31.11
N LEU A 8 -1.00 -8.35 31.83
CA LEU A 8 -1.88 -7.33 31.22
C LEU A 8 -1.07 -6.18 30.58
N PHE A 9 0.02 -5.76 31.22
CA PHE A 9 0.89 -4.71 30.70
C PHE A 9 1.60 -5.14 29.40
N VAL A 10 2.07 -6.38 29.33
CA VAL A 10 2.72 -6.95 28.14
C VAL A 10 1.74 -7.10 26.97
N ALA A 11 0.49 -7.51 27.24
CA ALA A 11 -0.55 -7.63 26.22
C ALA A 11 -0.93 -6.27 25.58
N MET A 12 -0.92 -5.19 26.36
CA MET A 12 -1.24 -3.84 25.85
C MET A 12 -0.09 -3.21 25.06
N LEU A 13 1.17 -3.61 25.31
CA LEU A 13 2.34 -3.18 24.54
C LEU A 13 2.53 -3.98 23.23
N GLY A 14 1.90 -5.15 23.11
CA GLY A 14 2.15 -6.11 22.03
C GLY A 14 1.37 -5.93 20.72
N THR A 15 0.46 -4.96 20.62
CA THR A 15 -0.54 -4.95 19.52
C THR A 15 -0.26 -3.99 18.35
N ALA A 16 0.93 -3.39 18.24
CA ALA A 16 1.15 -2.32 17.25
C ALA A 16 2.11 -2.64 16.10
N ILE A 17 2.38 -3.92 15.78
CA ILE A 17 3.22 -4.28 14.62
C ILE A 17 2.44 -5.14 13.61
N GLY A 18 1.22 -4.72 13.29
CA GLY A 18 0.55 -5.14 12.05
C GLY A 18 1.01 -4.22 10.94
N ALA A 19 1.67 -4.74 9.89
CA ALA A 19 1.93 -3.96 8.69
C ALA A 19 0.59 -3.55 8.06
N GLN A 20 0.17 -2.31 8.31
CA GLN A 20 -1.05 -1.73 7.75
C GLN A 20 -1.02 -1.91 6.22
N ILE A 21 -2.04 -2.55 5.64
CA ILE A 21 -2.12 -2.67 4.18
C ILE A 21 -2.44 -1.30 3.59
N THR A 22 -1.59 -0.83 2.68
CA THR A 22 -1.76 0.48 2.05
C THR A 22 -2.76 0.43 0.90
N ALA A 23 -3.28 1.59 0.50
CA ALA A 23 -4.25 1.72 -0.60
C ALA A 23 -3.73 1.09 -1.90
N CYS A 24 -2.48 1.36 -2.30
CA CYS A 24 -1.92 0.76 -3.51
C CYS A 24 -1.80 -0.77 -3.39
N ARG A 25 -1.37 -1.30 -2.24
CA ARG A 25 -1.23 -2.75 -2.03
C ARG A 25 -2.59 -3.45 -2.06
N LEU A 26 -3.61 -2.84 -1.47
CA LEU A 26 -4.98 -3.33 -1.53
C LEU A 26 -5.49 -3.34 -2.98
N HIS A 27 -5.36 -2.22 -3.69
CA HIS A 27 -5.77 -2.11 -5.09
C HIS A 27 -5.05 -3.13 -5.99
N ARG A 28 -3.73 -3.28 -5.82
CA ARG A 28 -2.93 -4.26 -6.57
C ARG A 28 -3.37 -5.71 -6.33
N LYS A 29 -3.83 -6.04 -5.12
CA LYS A 29 -4.36 -7.38 -4.79
C LYS A 29 -5.72 -7.62 -5.44
N SER A 30 -6.57 -6.60 -5.50
CA SER A 30 -7.92 -6.68 -6.09
C SER A 30 -7.93 -6.63 -7.62
N ALA A 31 -6.87 -6.11 -8.26
CA ALA A 31 -6.76 -5.95 -9.72
C ALA A 31 -6.46 -7.27 -10.48
N ILE A 32 -7.11 -8.38 -10.13
CA ILE A 32 -6.96 -9.66 -10.86
C ILE A 32 -7.80 -9.62 -12.13
N GLY A 33 -7.15 -9.68 -13.30
CA GLY A 33 -7.82 -9.66 -14.60
C GLY A 33 -8.18 -8.27 -15.13
N ASP A 34 -7.75 -7.20 -14.45
CA ASP A 34 -7.89 -5.81 -14.92
C ASP A 34 -6.72 -5.45 -15.87
N ASP A 35 -7.00 -4.60 -16.86
CA ASP A 35 -6.02 -3.99 -17.76
C ASP A 35 -5.00 -3.09 -17.02
N PHE A 36 -5.31 -2.75 -15.77
CA PHE A 36 -4.44 -1.96 -14.91
C PHE A 36 -4.17 -2.62 -13.56
N LYS A 37 -2.92 -3.03 -13.36
CA LYS A 37 -2.39 -3.44 -12.06
C LYS A 37 -1.40 -2.38 -11.53
N PRO A 38 -1.75 -1.60 -10.50
CA PRO A 38 -0.91 -0.49 -10.05
C PRO A 38 0.42 -0.99 -9.50
N ARG A 39 1.47 -0.19 -9.73
CA ARG A 39 2.80 -0.36 -9.15
C ARG A 39 2.87 0.38 -7.82
N CYS A 40 3.34 -0.30 -6.78
CA CYS A 40 3.53 0.30 -5.47
C CYS A 40 5.03 0.41 -5.15
N ASN A 41 5.42 1.44 -4.42
CA ASN A 41 6.78 1.59 -3.90
C ASN A 41 6.98 0.74 -2.63
N ILE A 42 8.18 0.81 -2.03
CA ILE A 42 8.53 0.08 -0.80
C ILE A 42 7.70 0.51 0.43
N GLN A 43 7.28 1.77 0.48
CA GLN A 43 6.42 2.31 1.55
C GLN A 43 4.97 1.84 1.38
N GLY A 44 4.59 1.41 0.17
CA GLY A 44 3.25 0.97 -0.17
C GLY A 44 2.40 2.05 -0.82
N ASP A 45 2.96 3.22 -1.11
CA ASP A 45 2.30 4.25 -1.93
C ASP A 45 2.35 3.87 -3.41
N TYR A 46 1.59 4.59 -4.24
CA TYR A 46 1.68 4.45 -5.68
C TYR A 46 3.06 4.91 -6.17
N ALA A 47 3.69 4.08 -7.00
CA ALA A 47 4.93 4.45 -7.66
C ALA A 47 4.72 5.66 -8.58
N HIS A 48 5.73 6.53 -8.67
CA HIS A 48 5.66 7.74 -9.48
C HIS A 48 5.40 7.45 -10.97
N ILE A 49 5.85 6.31 -11.48
CA ILE A 49 5.53 5.85 -12.83
C ILE A 49 4.55 4.68 -12.74
N GLN A 50 3.37 4.87 -13.29
CA GLN A 50 2.36 3.83 -13.47
C GLN A 50 2.33 3.38 -14.93
N CYS A 51 2.28 2.07 -15.14
CA CYS A 51 2.18 1.49 -16.48
C CYS A 51 0.82 0.79 -16.60
N ARG A 52 0.02 1.23 -17.57
CA ARG A 52 -1.11 0.46 -18.11
C ARG A 52 -0.62 -0.36 -19.30
N SER A 53 -1.42 -1.33 -19.73
CA SER A 53 -1.07 -2.22 -20.86
C SER A 53 -0.51 -1.46 -22.09
N VAL A 54 -1.07 -0.28 -22.39
CA VAL A 54 -0.79 0.46 -23.64
C VAL A 54 0.05 1.74 -23.45
N PHE A 55 0.17 2.26 -22.23
CA PHE A 55 0.85 3.52 -21.98
C PHE A 55 1.32 3.66 -20.53
N SER A 56 2.29 4.55 -20.31
CA SER A 56 2.76 4.92 -18.98
C SER A 56 2.36 6.34 -18.62
N MET A 57 2.20 6.61 -17.34
CA MET A 57 1.85 7.92 -16.81
C MET A 57 2.64 8.22 -15.54
N CYS A 58 2.89 9.50 -15.30
CA CYS A 58 3.35 9.96 -14.00
C CYS A 58 2.15 10.04 -13.07
N ALA A 59 2.31 9.56 -11.84
CA ALA A 59 1.30 9.61 -10.79
C ALA A 59 1.89 10.21 -9.50
N ASN A 60 1.02 10.80 -8.68
CA ASN A 60 1.37 11.14 -7.31
C ASN A 60 1.32 9.89 -6.40
N ASN A 61 1.64 10.07 -5.12
CA ASN A 61 1.65 9.01 -4.11
C ASN A 61 0.25 8.40 -3.84
N HIS A 62 -0.83 9.08 -4.23
CA HIS A 62 -2.22 8.58 -4.15
C HIS A 62 -2.66 7.85 -5.42
N GLY A 63 -1.83 7.83 -6.47
CA GLY A 63 -2.13 7.16 -7.74
C GLY A 63 -2.87 8.03 -8.75
N GLU A 64 -3.04 9.32 -8.46
CA GLU A 64 -3.66 10.27 -9.39
C GLU A 64 -2.67 10.63 -10.51
N MET A 65 -3.15 10.64 -11.75
CA MET A 65 -2.33 10.98 -12.91
C MET A 65 -1.92 12.46 -12.84
N LEU A 66 -0.61 12.71 -12.91
CA LEU A 66 -0.05 14.05 -13.05
C LEU A 66 0.12 14.42 -14.53
N THR A 67 0.65 13.48 -15.32
CA THR A 67 0.85 13.64 -16.75
C THR A 67 0.79 12.28 -17.45
N LYS A 68 0.25 12.24 -18.67
CA LYS A 68 0.35 11.05 -19.53
C LYS A 68 1.66 11.12 -20.33
N SER A 69 2.45 10.04 -20.34
CA SER A 69 3.50 9.92 -21.33
C SER A 69 2.83 9.56 -22.65
N GLN A 70 2.74 10.53 -23.57
CA GLN A 70 2.43 10.24 -24.96
C GLN A 70 3.66 9.54 -25.56
N LYS A 71 3.45 8.48 -26.34
CA LYS A 71 4.50 7.84 -27.12
C LYS A 71 4.72 8.63 -28.40
#